data_AF-A0A2T6ZDU5-F1
#
_entry.id   AF-A0A2T6ZDU5-F1
#
_cell.length_a   1.000
_cell.length_b   1.000
_cell.length_c   1.000
_cell.angle_alpha   90.00
_cell.angle_beta   90.00
_cell.angle_gamma   90.00
#
_symmetry.space_group_name_H-M   'P 1'
#
loop_
_entity.id
_entity.type
_entity.pdbx_description
1 polymer ?
#
loop_
_entity_poly.entity_id
_entity_poly.type
_entity_poly.pdbx_seq_one_letter_code
_entity_poly.pdbx_strand_id
1 'polypeptide(L)'
;MGGKRTHPGRRHPFATAAKDSCYGNSPFPTLLPSIQHAFLCHYRRLPRRNILIFKAHGTSGEASRHYKQYYVTEQEYYNKRTRLLNVETEILRACGFQTHLSLPYTLCINYIQSLSVLSAEVVKKSFGYLTDALLSPSLLYLTHQPNSLAVAAVYIGARECEVKLPAAWWDVFDCEREELGFLVVCIKGVKEFIEGERKLWRGRKPGIPWELEDLEMHLERRRVLDSEVEI
;
A
#
# COMPACT_ATOMS: atom_id res chain seq x y z
N MET A 1 -38.45 -9.48 -54.46
CA MET A 1 -37.06 -9.43 -53.96
C MET A 1 -37.07 -8.81 -52.58
N GLY A 2 -36.74 -9.59 -51.54
CA GLY A 2 -36.79 -9.11 -50.15
C GLY A 2 -36.07 -10.10 -49.24
N GLY A 3 -34.74 -10.10 -49.29
CA GLY A 3 -33.90 -10.99 -48.49
C GLY A 3 -33.81 -10.52 -47.04
N LYS A 4 -34.37 -11.31 -46.13
CA LYS A 4 -34.14 -11.20 -44.69
C LYS A 4 -32.74 -11.73 -44.37
N ARG A 5 -31.87 -10.90 -43.78
CA ARG A 5 -30.61 -11.36 -43.17
C ARG A 5 -30.74 -11.37 -41.65
N THR A 6 -30.54 -12.54 -41.09
CA THR A 6 -30.35 -12.81 -39.66
C THR A 6 -28.91 -12.47 -39.27
N HIS A 7 -28.71 -11.74 -38.17
CA HIS A 7 -27.39 -11.53 -37.56
C HIS A 7 -27.25 -12.39 -36.31
N PRO A 8 -26.22 -13.23 -36.18
CA PRO A 8 -25.85 -13.84 -34.91
C PRO A 8 -24.85 -12.93 -34.17
N GLY A 9 -25.05 -12.81 -32.85
CA GLY A 9 -24.18 -12.05 -31.97
C GLY A 9 -22.76 -12.60 -31.89
N ARG A 10 -21.79 -11.70 -31.69
CA ARG A 10 -20.45 -12.03 -31.18
C ARG A 10 -19.96 -10.96 -30.22
N ARG A 11 -19.30 -11.48 -29.18
CA ARG A 11 -18.79 -10.85 -27.96
C ARG A 11 -17.67 -9.84 -28.25
N HIS A 12 -17.57 -8.84 -27.37
CA HIS A 12 -16.42 -7.95 -27.25
C HIS A 12 -15.09 -8.71 -27.12
N PRO A 13 -13.99 -8.04 -27.48
CA PRO A 13 -12.83 -7.99 -26.61
C PRO A 13 -12.58 -6.55 -26.13
N PHE A 14 -12.65 -6.37 -24.82
CA PHE A 14 -12.01 -5.26 -24.11
C PHE A 14 -10.50 -5.29 -24.41
N ALA A 15 -9.99 -4.25 -25.04
CA ALA A 15 -8.56 -4.02 -25.20
C ALA A 15 -8.25 -2.53 -24.95
N THR A 16 -7.61 -2.28 -23.81
CA THR A 16 -6.44 -1.42 -23.64
C THR A 16 -6.40 -0.08 -24.38
N ALA A 17 -6.78 1.00 -23.69
CA ALA A 17 -6.36 2.35 -24.05
C ALA A 17 -6.28 3.27 -22.80
N ALA A 18 -5.29 3.02 -21.94
CA ALA A 18 -4.80 4.05 -21.03
C ALA A 18 -3.63 4.75 -21.75
N LYS A 19 -3.94 5.83 -22.46
CA LYS A 19 -2.98 6.79 -22.99
C LYS A 19 -3.39 8.19 -22.57
N ASP A 20 -2.53 8.80 -21.75
CA ASP A 20 -2.05 10.16 -21.91
C ASP A 20 -3.11 11.25 -22.16
N SER A 21 -3.73 11.75 -21.08
CA SER A 21 -4.44 13.04 -21.13
C SER A 21 -4.61 13.68 -19.75
N CYS A 22 -3.50 14.11 -19.13
CA CYS A 22 -3.54 15.08 -18.02
C CYS A 22 -2.39 16.08 -18.13
N TYR A 23 -2.28 16.78 -19.27
CA TYR A 23 -1.62 18.08 -19.36
C TYR A 23 -2.56 19.04 -20.08
N GLY A 24 -3.59 19.47 -19.36
CA GLY A 24 -4.44 20.59 -19.75
C GLY A 24 -3.95 21.84 -19.03
N ASN A 25 -3.49 22.82 -19.79
CA ASN A 25 -3.06 24.12 -19.33
C ASN A 25 -4.19 24.83 -18.55
N SER A 26 -3.96 25.12 -17.27
CA SER A 26 -4.68 26.15 -16.52
C SER A 26 -3.67 27.00 -15.73
N PRO A 27 -3.82 28.34 -15.69
CA PRO A 27 -2.91 29.22 -14.97
C PRO A 27 -3.52 29.63 -13.62
N PHE A 28 -3.00 29.11 -12.50
CA PHE A 28 -3.23 29.66 -11.15
C PHE A 28 -2.03 29.31 -10.24
N PRO A 29 -1.79 30.08 -9.17
CA PRO A 29 -0.49 30.69 -8.93
C PRO A 29 0.24 30.00 -7.77
N THR A 30 1.56 30.11 -7.81
CA THR A 30 2.50 30.17 -6.69
C THR A 30 1.92 30.00 -5.28
N LEU A 31 1.78 28.75 -4.84
CA LEU A 31 1.89 28.37 -3.44
C LEU A 31 2.94 27.26 -3.39
N LEU A 32 3.90 27.43 -2.47
CA LEU A 32 5.06 26.57 -2.20
C LEU A 32 4.83 25.12 -2.65
N PRO A 33 5.72 24.50 -3.45
CA PRO A 33 5.59 23.11 -3.84
C PRO A 33 5.41 22.30 -2.56
N SER A 34 4.17 21.89 -2.30
CA SER A 34 3.83 21.21 -1.07
C SER A 34 4.66 19.94 -1.03
N ILE A 35 5.15 19.60 0.16
CA ILE A 35 5.93 18.39 0.45
C ILE A 35 5.31 17.14 -0.22
N GLN A 36 4.00 17.17 -0.46
CA GLN A 36 3.21 16.21 -1.23
C GLN A 36 3.71 15.95 -2.67
N HIS A 37 4.07 16.98 -3.45
CA HIS A 37 4.49 16.79 -4.85
C HIS A 37 5.93 16.24 -4.94
N ALA A 38 6.80 16.65 -4.01
CA ALA A 38 8.15 16.10 -3.87
C ALA A 38 8.12 14.64 -3.39
N PHE A 39 7.25 14.30 -2.42
CA PHE A 39 7.08 12.92 -1.94
C PHE A 39 6.51 11.99 -3.01
N LEU A 40 5.51 12.41 -3.78
CA LEU A 40 4.92 11.62 -4.87
C LEU A 40 5.92 11.35 -6.00
N CYS A 41 6.72 12.36 -6.38
CA CYS A 41 7.79 12.19 -7.37
C CYS A 41 8.95 11.32 -6.86
N HIS A 42 9.25 11.31 -5.56
CA HIS A 42 10.31 10.46 -5.01
C HIS A 42 9.84 9.01 -4.80
N TYR A 43 8.61 8.78 -4.33
CA TYR A 43 8.06 7.43 -4.14
C TYR A 43 7.86 6.66 -5.45
N ARG A 44 7.47 7.32 -6.55
CA ARG A 44 7.38 6.68 -7.88
C ARG A 44 8.76 6.42 -8.51
N ARG A 45 9.81 7.09 -8.03
CA ARG A 45 11.17 7.01 -8.57
C ARG A 45 12.11 6.18 -7.71
N LEU A 46 11.66 5.68 -6.56
CA LEU A 46 12.33 4.59 -5.87
C LEU A 46 12.33 3.40 -6.84
N PRO A 47 13.50 2.97 -7.35
CA PRO A 47 13.56 1.79 -8.16
C PRO A 47 12.95 0.64 -7.35
N ARG A 48 12.14 -0.21 -7.98
CA ARG A 48 11.76 -1.55 -7.48
C ARG A 48 12.99 -2.46 -7.37
N ARG A 49 14.08 -1.96 -6.81
CA ARG A 49 15.32 -2.66 -6.57
C ARG A 49 15.24 -3.20 -5.15
N ASN A 50 14.91 -4.49 -5.10
CA ASN A 50 15.25 -5.41 -4.03
C ASN A 50 14.95 -4.88 -2.62
N ILE A 51 13.77 -5.25 -2.11
CA ILE A 51 13.68 -5.59 -0.69
C ILE A 51 14.88 -6.50 -0.41
N LEU A 52 15.82 -5.98 0.38
CA LEU A 52 17.04 -6.65 0.77
C LEU A 52 16.66 -7.78 1.71
N ILE A 53 16.23 -8.90 1.13
CA ILE A 53 16.21 -10.17 1.86
C ILE A 53 17.67 -10.52 2.15
N PHE A 54 17.94 -10.64 3.44
CA PHE A 54 19.18 -10.99 4.10
C PHE A 54 20.04 -11.95 3.27
N LYS A 55 21.25 -11.50 2.91
CA LYS A 55 22.30 -12.38 2.39
C LYS A 55 22.99 -13.02 3.60
N ALA A 56 22.93 -14.34 3.70
CA ALA A 56 23.81 -15.13 4.56
C ALA A 56 24.70 -15.93 3.61
N HIS A 57 25.94 -15.48 3.47
CA HIS A 57 26.97 -16.20 2.72
C HIS A 57 27.35 -17.45 3.51
N GLY A 58 26.97 -18.61 2.98
CA GLY A 58 27.28 -19.91 3.58
C GLY A 58 27.73 -20.86 2.49
N THR A 59 29.02 -21.19 2.50
CA THR A 59 29.64 -22.20 1.64
C THR A 59 29.18 -23.62 2.03
N SER A 60 29.05 -24.45 1.00
CA SER A 60 28.38 -25.76 0.85
C SER A 60 28.61 -26.85 1.92
N GLY A 61 27.56 -27.68 2.11
CA GLY A 61 27.70 -29.14 2.27
C GLY A 61 27.21 -29.80 3.58
N GLU A 62 26.13 -30.58 3.45
CA GLU A 62 25.71 -31.76 4.24
C GLU A 62 25.06 -31.66 5.64
N ALA A 63 24.13 -32.60 5.84
CA ALA A 63 23.05 -32.66 6.82
C ALA A 63 23.50 -32.91 8.27
N SER A 64 24.05 -31.87 8.89
CA SER A 64 24.01 -31.64 10.34
C SER A 64 23.49 -30.22 10.51
N ARG A 65 22.39 -29.99 11.24
CA ARG A 65 21.80 -28.63 11.43
C ARG A 65 22.88 -27.68 11.95
N HIS A 66 23.48 -26.95 11.03
CA HIS A 66 24.80 -26.36 11.21
C HIS A 66 24.62 -24.96 11.79
N TYR A 67 24.93 -24.76 13.08
CA TYR A 67 24.84 -23.45 13.74
C TYR A 67 25.58 -22.32 12.99
N LYS A 68 26.61 -22.65 12.18
CA LYS A 68 27.27 -21.67 11.27
C LYS A 68 26.35 -21.04 10.23
N GLN A 69 25.20 -21.62 9.87
CA GLN A 69 24.26 -21.02 8.92
C GLN A 69 23.57 -19.77 9.49
N TYR A 70 23.57 -19.63 10.83
CA TYR A 70 23.13 -18.43 11.57
C TYR A 70 24.29 -17.55 12.05
N TYR A 71 25.53 -17.97 11.78
CA TYR A 71 26.71 -17.21 12.19
C TYR A 71 27.04 -16.16 11.13
N VAL A 72 26.65 -14.92 11.41
CA VAL A 72 27.07 -13.76 10.62
C VAL A 72 28.50 -13.43 11.00
N THR A 73 29.40 -13.36 10.02
CA THR A 73 30.79 -12.94 10.28
C THR A 73 30.78 -11.54 10.88
N GLU A 74 31.73 -11.26 11.79
CA GLU A 74 31.83 -9.95 12.45
C GLU A 74 31.90 -8.80 11.42
N GLN A 75 32.67 -9.00 10.34
CA GLN A 75 32.77 -8.04 9.24
C GLN A 75 31.45 -7.84 8.51
N GLU A 76 30.71 -8.91 8.21
CA GLU A 76 29.41 -8.79 7.55
C GLU A 76 28.37 -8.12 8.45
N TYR A 77 28.43 -8.38 9.76
CA TYR A 77 27.61 -7.69 10.76
C TYR A 77 27.88 -6.19 10.75
N TYR A 78 29.14 -5.76 10.85
CA TYR A 78 29.48 -4.33 10.83
C TYR A 78 29.09 -3.66 9.51
N ASN A 79 29.31 -4.33 8.37
CA ASN A 79 28.93 -3.80 7.06
C ASN A 79 27.41 -3.58 6.96
N LYS A 80 26.61 -4.55 7.43
CA LYS A 80 25.14 -4.45 7.45
C LYS A 80 24.66 -3.38 8.41
N ARG A 81 25.25 -3.29 9.61
CA ARG A 81 24.93 -2.26 10.60
C ARG A 81 25.17 -0.86 10.03
N THR A 82 26.33 -0.63 9.43
CA THR A 82 26.66 0.65 8.80
C THR A 82 25.68 0.98 7.68
N ARG A 83 25.31 -0.01 6.85
CA ARG A 83 24.30 0.19 5.81
C ARG A 83 22.93 0.57 6.38
N LEU A 84 22.50 -0.09 7.46
CA LEU A 84 21.23 0.21 8.12
C LEU A 84 21.21 1.64 8.65
N LEU A 85 22.27 2.07 9.35
CA LEU A 85 22.40 3.43 9.89
C LEU A 85 22.42 4.49 8.77
N ASN A 86 23.05 4.20 7.64
CA ASN A 86 23.06 5.10 6.49
C ASN A 86 21.63 5.26 5.92
N VAL A 87 20.90 4.16 5.73
CA VAL A 87 19.51 4.19 5.25
C VAL A 87 18.58 4.90 6.24
N GLU A 88 18.75 4.65 7.54
CA GLU A 88 18.00 5.35 8.59
C GLU A 88 18.23 6.87 8.50
N THR A 89 19.49 7.28 8.33
CA THR A 89 19.84 8.69 8.16
C THR A 89 19.20 9.29 6.91
N GLU A 90 19.16 8.56 5.80
CA GLU A 90 18.49 8.99 4.56
C GLU A 90 16.98 9.16 4.77
N ILE A 91 16.32 8.22 5.47
CA ILE A 91 14.89 8.32 5.79
C ILE A 91 14.61 9.53 6.69
N LEU A 92 15.40 9.74 7.75
CA LEU A 92 15.24 10.89 8.65
C LEU A 92 15.42 12.21 7.90
N ARG A 93 16.41 12.31 7.01
CA ARG A 93 16.61 13.49 6.15
C ARG A 93 15.43 13.72 5.21
N ALA A 94 14.90 12.66 4.58
CA ALA A 94 13.76 12.75 3.68
C ALA A 94 12.48 13.21 4.39
N CYS A 95 12.27 12.78 5.64
CA CYS A 95 11.15 13.22 6.48
C CYS A 95 11.40 14.58 7.16
N GLY A 96 12.53 15.24 6.92
CA GLY A 96 12.88 16.51 7.59
C GLY A 96 13.01 16.37 9.11
N PHE A 97 13.39 15.18 9.59
CA PHE A 97 13.42 14.81 11.01
C PHE A 97 12.06 14.89 11.74
N GLN A 98 10.95 14.99 10.99
CA GLN A 98 9.62 14.90 11.56
C GLN A 98 9.18 13.44 11.64
N THR A 99 9.27 12.87 12.85
CA THR A 99 8.90 11.47 13.12
C THR A 99 7.51 11.32 13.76
N HIS A 100 6.89 12.44 14.16
CA HIS A 100 5.56 12.42 14.76
C HIS A 100 4.48 12.23 13.68
N LEU A 101 3.73 11.13 13.77
CA LEU A 101 2.61 10.82 12.90
C LEU A 101 1.31 10.85 13.70
N SER A 102 0.38 11.71 13.31
CA SER A 102 -0.98 11.75 13.87
C SER A 102 -1.93 10.91 13.00
N LEU A 103 -2.12 9.65 13.37
CA LEU A 103 -3.06 8.75 12.69
C LEU A 103 -4.50 9.00 13.18
N PRO A 104 -5.52 8.89 12.32
CA PRO A 104 -6.90 9.28 12.61
C PRO A 104 -7.69 8.28 13.46
N TYR A 105 -7.02 7.43 14.24
CA TYR A 105 -7.68 6.43 15.10
C TYR A 105 -8.40 7.09 16.29
N THR A 106 -7.76 8.06 16.94
CA THR A 106 -8.37 8.80 18.05
C THR A 106 -9.56 9.63 17.56
N LEU A 107 -9.44 10.28 16.40
CA LEU A 107 -10.53 11.03 15.78
C LEU A 107 -11.71 10.11 15.45
N CYS A 108 -11.45 8.93 14.90
CA CYS A 108 -12.48 7.94 14.59
C CYS A 108 -13.29 7.55 15.85
N ILE A 109 -12.63 7.33 16.99
CA ILE A 109 -13.33 7.02 18.25
C ILE A 109 -14.18 8.21 18.69
N ASN A 110 -13.63 9.42 18.68
CA ASN A 110 -14.33 10.64 19.10
C ASN A 110 -15.55 10.92 18.22
N TYR A 111 -15.46 10.68 16.92
CA TYR A 111 -16.58 10.87 15.99
C TYR A 111 -17.69 9.84 16.26
N ILE A 112 -17.34 8.55 16.39
CA ILE A 112 -18.31 7.50 16.75
C ILE A 112 -19.01 7.82 18.09
N GLN A 113 -18.24 8.32 19.07
CA GLN A 113 -18.74 8.78 20.37
C GLN A 113 -19.73 9.94 20.23
N SER A 114 -19.36 10.99 19.50
CA SER A 114 -20.21 12.17 19.31
C SER A 114 -21.51 11.86 18.56
N LEU A 115 -21.49 10.88 17.65
CA LEU A 115 -22.68 10.40 16.95
C LEU A 115 -23.57 9.50 17.84
N SER A 116 -23.16 9.21 19.08
CA SER A 116 -23.84 8.30 20.01
C SER A 116 -24.00 6.87 19.45
N VAL A 117 -23.09 6.46 18.56
CA VAL A 117 -23.10 5.12 17.89
C VAL A 117 -21.92 4.27 18.35
N LEU A 118 -21.54 4.39 19.62
CA LEU A 118 -20.47 3.59 20.19
C LEU A 118 -20.87 2.11 20.21
N SER A 119 -20.41 1.37 19.20
CA SER A 119 -20.44 -0.09 19.16
C SER A 119 -19.02 -0.59 18.87
N ALA A 120 -18.62 -1.64 19.60
CA ALA A 120 -17.33 -2.28 19.39
C ALA A 120 -17.15 -2.79 17.96
N GLU A 121 -18.24 -3.19 17.30
CA GLU A 121 -18.22 -3.68 15.93
C GLU A 121 -17.92 -2.56 14.93
N VAL A 122 -18.60 -1.41 15.07
CA VAL A 122 -18.41 -0.23 14.21
C VAL A 122 -16.98 0.29 14.35
N VAL A 123 -16.44 0.36 15.58
CA VAL A 123 -15.06 0.79 15.83
C VAL A 123 -14.06 -0.16 15.16
N LYS A 124 -14.20 -1.47 15.37
CA LYS A 124 -13.32 -2.48 14.75
C LYS A 124 -13.33 -2.40 13.23
N LYS A 125 -14.51 -2.27 12.62
CA LYS A 125 -14.66 -2.13 11.17
C LYS A 125 -14.03 -0.84 10.65
N SER A 126 -14.30 0.29 11.30
CA SER A 126 -13.74 1.59 10.92
C SER A 126 -12.21 1.59 11.03
N PHE A 127 -11.65 0.97 12.07
CA PHE A 127 -10.20 0.83 12.25
C PHE A 127 -9.56 -0.09 11.20
N GLY A 128 -10.26 -1.17 10.82
CA GLY A 128 -9.86 -2.02 9.70
C GLY A 128 -9.73 -1.20 8.42
N TYR A 129 -10.74 -0.40 8.09
CA TYR A 129 -10.72 0.46 6.91
C TYR A 129 -9.63 1.53 6.93
N LEU A 130 -9.35 2.15 8.09
CA LEU A 130 -8.24 3.08 8.23
C LEU A 130 -6.87 2.41 8.03
N THR A 131 -6.74 1.16 8.46
CA THR A 131 -5.51 0.38 8.28
C THR A 131 -5.34 -0.04 6.83
N ASP A 132 -6.41 -0.48 6.17
CA ASP A 132 -6.41 -0.82 4.75
C ASP A 132 -6.08 0.41 3.89
N ALA A 133 -6.53 1.60 4.28
CA ALA A 133 -6.22 2.85 3.60
C ALA A 133 -4.72 3.19 3.56
N LEU A 134 -3.90 2.67 4.48
CA LEU A 134 -2.43 2.83 4.46
C LEU A 134 -1.79 2.10 3.26
N LEU A 135 -2.44 1.05 2.77
CA LEU A 135 -2.00 0.27 1.61
C LEU A 135 -2.56 0.80 0.29
N SER A 136 -3.43 1.82 0.33
CA SER A 136 -4.10 2.32 -0.86
C SER A 136 -3.10 2.92 -1.87
N PRO A 137 -3.17 2.51 -3.15
CA PRO A 137 -2.31 3.08 -4.19
C PRO A 137 -2.55 4.58 -4.42
N SER A 138 -3.71 5.10 -3.98
CA SER A 138 -4.08 6.50 -4.05
C SER A 138 -3.42 7.38 -2.97
N LEU A 139 -2.61 6.81 -2.08
CA LEU A 139 -1.86 7.55 -1.04
C LEU A 139 -2.74 8.50 -0.22
N LEU A 140 -3.86 8.00 0.30
CA LEU A 140 -4.91 8.80 0.95
C LEU A 140 -4.38 9.61 2.14
N TYR A 141 -3.49 9.02 2.94
CA TYR A 141 -2.86 9.67 4.10
C TYR A 141 -1.96 10.86 3.75
N LEU A 142 -1.49 10.97 2.50
CA LEU A 142 -0.66 12.09 2.06
C LEU A 142 -1.48 13.19 1.40
N THR A 143 -2.66 12.88 0.89
CA THR A 143 -3.47 13.77 0.05
C THR A 143 -4.62 14.42 0.83
N HIS A 144 -5.15 13.76 1.86
CA HIS A 144 -6.31 14.20 2.61
C HIS A 144 -5.99 14.46 4.08
N GLN A 145 -6.80 15.29 4.71
CA GLN A 145 -6.68 15.57 6.13
C GLN A 145 -7.19 14.39 6.98
N PRO A 146 -6.66 14.19 8.21
CA PRO A 146 -7.03 13.05 9.06
C PRO A 146 -8.48 13.07 9.53
N ASN A 147 -9.13 14.24 9.62
CA ASN A 147 -10.56 14.38 9.89
C ASN A 147 -11.40 13.71 8.78
N SER A 148 -11.21 14.10 7.51
CA SER A 148 -11.96 13.54 6.38
C SER A 148 -11.76 12.03 6.25
N LEU A 149 -10.55 11.54 6.54
CA LEU A 149 -10.23 10.12 6.53
C LEU A 149 -10.98 9.34 7.63
N ALA A 150 -11.06 9.88 8.85
CA ALA A 150 -11.85 9.30 9.93
C ALA A 150 -13.34 9.26 9.58
N VAL A 151 -13.89 10.34 9.02
CA VAL A 151 -15.29 10.42 8.59
C VAL A 151 -15.60 9.34 7.54
N ALA A 152 -14.74 9.18 6.53
CA ALA A 152 -14.90 8.16 5.50
C ALA A 152 -14.88 6.74 6.07
N ALA A 153 -13.98 6.45 7.00
CA ALA A 153 -13.91 5.15 7.67
C ALA A 153 -15.16 4.85 8.52
N VAL A 154 -15.62 5.82 9.31
CA VAL A 154 -16.84 5.71 10.11
C VAL A 154 -18.06 5.51 9.21
N TYR A 155 -18.13 6.22 8.09
CA TYR A 155 -19.21 6.07 7.12
C TYR A 155 -19.30 4.65 6.56
N ILE A 156 -18.16 4.06 6.16
CA ILE A 156 -18.15 2.68 5.65
C ILE A 156 -18.46 1.69 6.78
N GLY A 157 -17.84 1.85 7.94
CA GLY A 157 -18.05 0.97 9.10
C GLY A 157 -19.51 0.96 9.58
N ALA A 158 -20.14 2.13 9.68
CA ALA A 158 -21.55 2.24 10.05
C ALA A 158 -22.48 1.61 9.01
N ARG A 159 -22.16 1.74 7.70
CA ARG A 159 -22.95 1.09 6.64
C ARG A 159 -22.83 -0.43 6.67
N GLU A 160 -21.67 -0.98 6.99
CA GLU A 160 -21.50 -2.44 7.12
C GLU A 160 -22.22 -3.00 8.35
N CYS A 161 -22.25 -2.25 9.45
CA CYS A 161 -22.97 -2.63 10.66
C CYS A 161 -24.46 -2.27 10.62
N GLU A 162 -24.99 -1.86 9.46
CA GLU A 162 -26.39 -1.45 9.23
C GLU A 162 -26.90 -0.36 10.19
N VAL A 163 -26.01 0.49 10.70
CA VAL A 163 -26.39 1.56 11.61
C VAL A 163 -26.82 2.79 10.83
N LYS A 164 -28.03 3.28 11.15
CA LYS A 164 -28.59 4.50 10.55
C LYS A 164 -27.98 5.71 11.22
N LEU A 165 -27.14 6.43 10.48
CA LEU A 165 -26.63 7.74 10.89
C LEU A 165 -27.56 8.87 10.42
N PRO A 166 -27.55 10.04 11.09
CA PRO A 166 -28.31 11.22 10.66
C PRO A 166 -27.94 11.67 9.24
N ALA A 167 -28.82 12.40 8.57
CA ALA A 167 -28.50 12.98 7.26
C ALA A 167 -27.38 14.03 7.39
N ALA A 168 -26.44 14.02 6.44
CA ALA A 168 -25.35 15.02 6.37
C ALA A 168 -24.51 15.17 7.65
N TRP A 169 -24.39 14.11 8.45
CA TRP A 169 -23.62 14.14 9.70
C TRP A 169 -22.14 14.48 9.51
N TRP A 170 -21.60 14.21 8.31
CA TRP A 170 -20.20 14.47 7.95
C TRP A 170 -19.87 15.96 7.88
N ASP A 171 -20.85 16.83 7.63
CA ASP A 171 -20.66 18.29 7.57
C ASP A 171 -20.20 18.85 8.94
N VAL A 172 -20.56 18.19 10.04
CA VAL A 172 -20.18 18.57 11.43
C VAL A 172 -18.68 18.39 11.67
N PHE A 173 -18.01 17.56 10.86
CA PHE A 173 -16.58 17.24 11.00
C PHE A 173 -15.72 17.87 9.90
N ASP A 174 -16.22 18.93 9.26
CA ASP A 174 -15.56 19.68 8.19
C ASP A 174 -15.17 18.79 6.98
N CYS A 175 -16.04 17.85 6.59
CA CYS A 175 -15.84 16.98 5.45
C CYS A 175 -16.91 17.23 4.38
N GLU A 176 -16.49 17.55 3.16
CA GLU A 176 -17.41 17.80 2.05
C GLU A 176 -17.98 16.48 1.48
N ARG A 177 -19.17 16.53 0.89
CA ARG A 177 -19.83 15.35 0.32
C ARG A 177 -19.02 14.73 -0.82
N GLU A 178 -18.44 15.56 -1.68
CA GLU A 178 -17.62 15.18 -2.82
C GLU A 178 -16.34 14.48 -2.35
N GLU A 179 -15.66 15.06 -1.36
CA GLU A 179 -14.48 14.49 -0.72
C GLU A 179 -14.80 13.14 -0.07
N LEU A 180 -15.88 13.07 0.70
CA LEU A 180 -16.36 11.83 1.31
C LEU A 180 -16.62 10.74 0.27
N GLY A 181 -17.31 11.08 -0.83
CA GLY A 181 -17.59 10.15 -1.92
C GLY A 181 -16.32 9.60 -2.54
N PHE A 182 -15.34 10.47 -2.82
CA PHE A 182 -14.04 10.08 -3.35
C PHE A 182 -13.28 9.14 -2.39
N LEU A 183 -13.20 9.50 -1.11
CA LEU A 183 -12.52 8.72 -0.08
C LEU A 183 -13.13 7.33 0.07
N VAL A 184 -14.46 7.23 0.09
CA VAL A 184 -15.15 5.95 0.22
C VAL A 184 -14.84 5.01 -0.95
N VAL A 185 -14.81 5.52 -2.18
CA VAL A 185 -14.45 4.73 -3.36
C VAL A 185 -13.00 4.27 -3.28
N CYS A 186 -12.09 5.16 -2.89
CA CYS A 186 -10.67 4.85 -2.82
C CYS A 186 -10.32 3.85 -1.71
N ILE A 187 -10.97 3.93 -0.55
CA ILE A 187 -10.79 2.97 0.56
C ILE A 187 -11.34 1.60 0.14
N LYS A 188 -12.52 1.54 -0.48
CA LYS A 188 -13.08 0.28 -0.98
C LYS A 188 -12.22 -0.36 -2.07
N GLY A 189 -11.71 0.48 -2.98
CA GLY A 189 -10.81 0.11 -4.08
C GLY A 189 -9.56 -0.67 -3.67
N VAL A 190 -9.16 -0.58 -2.40
CA VAL A 190 -8.03 -1.34 -1.85
C VAL A 190 -8.28 -2.85 -1.94
N LYS A 191 -9.53 -3.29 -1.80
CA LYS A 191 -9.85 -4.72 -1.87
C LYS A 191 -9.54 -5.28 -3.26
N GLU A 192 -9.98 -4.60 -4.31
CA GLU A 192 -9.71 -4.99 -5.69
C GLU A 192 -8.20 -4.96 -5.99
N PHE A 193 -7.49 -3.96 -5.46
CA PHE A 193 -6.04 -3.87 -5.56
C PHE A 193 -5.34 -5.08 -4.91
N ILE A 194 -5.71 -5.43 -3.67
CA ILE A 194 -5.17 -6.58 -2.95
C ILE A 194 -5.48 -7.89 -3.70
N GLU A 195 -6.69 -8.06 -4.21
CA GLU A 195 -7.05 -9.25 -4.98
C GLU A 195 -6.26 -9.35 -6.30
N GLY A 196 -6.02 -8.22 -6.97
CA GLY A 196 -5.18 -8.13 -8.16
C GLY A 196 -3.73 -8.52 -7.88
N GLU A 197 -3.12 -7.91 -6.86
CA GLU A 197 -1.78 -8.26 -6.40
C GLU A 197 -1.71 -9.74 -6.01
N ARG A 198 -2.66 -10.23 -5.21
CA ARG A 198 -2.68 -11.64 -4.77
C ARG A 198 -2.69 -12.62 -5.96
N LYS A 199 -3.39 -12.31 -7.05
CA LYS A 199 -3.39 -13.14 -8.27
C LYS A 199 -2.03 -13.11 -8.97
N LEU A 200 -1.42 -11.93 -9.12
CA LEU A 200 -0.08 -11.77 -9.72
C LEU A 200 0.97 -12.55 -8.93
N TRP A 201 0.95 -12.44 -7.60
CA TRP A 201 1.91 -13.10 -6.73
C TRP A 201 1.68 -14.60 -6.60
N ARG A 202 0.44 -15.10 -6.66
CA ARG A 202 0.14 -16.54 -6.70
C ARG A 202 0.67 -17.23 -7.97
N GLY A 203 0.72 -16.51 -9.09
CA GLY A 203 1.22 -17.04 -10.37
C GLY A 203 2.74 -16.97 -10.53
N ARG A 204 3.43 -16.21 -9.66
CA ARG A 204 4.88 -16.00 -9.75
C ARG A 204 5.59 -17.19 -9.10
N LYS A 205 6.41 -17.93 -9.86
CA LYS A 205 7.36 -18.92 -9.32
C LYS A 205 8.78 -18.37 -9.42
N PRO A 206 9.53 -18.29 -8.31
CA PRO A 206 9.15 -18.74 -6.97
C PRO A 206 8.15 -17.76 -6.34
N GLY A 207 7.23 -18.27 -5.51
CA GLY A 207 6.35 -17.42 -4.73
C GLY A 207 7.15 -16.51 -3.80
N ILE A 208 6.53 -15.47 -3.24
CA ILE A 208 7.13 -14.78 -2.10
C ILE A 208 7.29 -15.83 -0.99
N PRO A 209 8.48 -16.00 -0.43
CA PRO A 209 8.66 -16.94 0.65
C PRO A 209 7.94 -16.50 1.92
N TRP A 210 6.79 -17.11 2.18
CA TRP A 210 6.07 -16.92 3.44
C TRP A 210 6.41 -18.01 4.45
N GLU A 211 6.74 -19.21 3.96
CA GLU A 211 7.19 -20.36 4.77
C GLU A 211 8.72 -20.51 4.73
N LEU A 212 9.26 -21.19 5.73
CA LEU A 212 10.71 -21.38 5.87
C LEU A 212 11.29 -22.16 4.69
N GLU A 213 10.56 -23.18 4.21
CA GLU A 213 10.96 -24.02 3.09
C GLU A 213 11.02 -23.22 1.78
N ASP A 214 10.02 -22.36 1.54
CA ASP A 214 10.01 -21.45 0.40
C ASP A 214 11.17 -20.46 0.46
N LEU A 215 11.56 -20.05 1.67
CA LEU A 215 12.62 -19.07 1.89
C LEU A 215 13.97 -19.70 1.61
N GLU A 216 14.18 -20.93 2.07
CA GLU A 216 15.38 -21.70 1.82
C GLU A 216 15.57 -21.94 0.32
N MET A 217 14.52 -22.36 -0.39
CA MET A 217 14.54 -22.50 -1.86
C MET A 217 14.87 -21.17 -2.57
N HIS A 218 14.36 -20.05 -2.07
CA HIS A 218 14.62 -18.73 -2.64
C HIS A 218 16.05 -18.25 -2.37
N LEU A 219 16.58 -18.53 -1.18
CA LEU A 219 17.96 -18.25 -0.80
C LEU A 219 18.95 -19.09 -1.62
N GLU A 220 18.68 -20.38 -1.80
CA GLU A 220 19.46 -21.27 -2.66
C GLU A 220 19.47 -20.82 -4.11
N ARG A 221 18.31 -20.45 -4.66
CA ARG A 221 18.23 -19.90 -6.02
C ARG A 221 19.09 -18.65 -6.17
N ARG A 222 19.06 -17.74 -5.19
CA ARG A 222 19.92 -16.55 -5.21
C ARG A 222 21.39 -16.90 -5.10
N ARG A 223 21.76 -17.91 -4.31
CA ARG A 223 23.16 -18.39 -4.22
C ARG A 223 23.67 -18.89 -5.57
N VAL A 224 22.87 -19.68 -6.29
CA VAL A 224 23.22 -20.16 -7.65
C VAL A 224 23.45 -18.97 -8.59
N LEU A 225 22.53 -18.01 -8.62
CA LEU A 225 22.66 -16.82 -9.46
C LEU A 225 23.89 -15.96 -9.10
N ASP A 226 24.17 -15.78 -7.82
CA ASP A 226 25.34 -15.02 -7.38
C ASP A 226 26.66 -15.74 -7.76
N SER A 227 26.68 -17.08 -7.73
CA SER A 227 27.85 -17.86 -8.16
C SER A 227 28.09 -17.85 -9.67
N GLU A 228 27.03 -17.75 -10.49
CA GLU A 228 27.15 -17.60 -11.94
C GLU A 228 27.69 -16.22 -12.35
N VAL A 229 27.52 -15.19 -11.51
CA VAL A 229 28.00 -13.82 -11.75
C VAL A 229 29.49 -13.64 -11.40
N GLU A 230 30.06 -14.56 -10.61
CA GLU A 230 31.47 -14.53 -10.20
C GLU A 230 32.43 -15.26 -11.17
N ILE A 231 31.90 -15.83 -12.27
CA ILE A 231 32.67 -16.54 -13.33
C ILE A 231 32.92 -15.63 -14.54
#